data_AF-A0A095X5U2-F1
#
_entry.id   AF-A0A095X5U2-F1
#
_cell.length_a   1.000
_cell.length_b   1.000
_cell.length_c   1.000
_cell.angle_alpha   90.00
_cell.angle_beta   90.00
_cell.angle_gamma   90.00
#
_symmetry.space_group_name_H-M   'P 1'
#
loop_
_entity.id
_entity.type
_entity.pdbx_description
1 polymer ?
#
loop_
_entity_poly.entity_id
_entity_poly.type
_entity_poly.pdbx_seq_one_letter_code
_entity_poly.pdbx_strand_id
1 'polypeptide(L)'
;MAMLTEHDVVNMRFKEPASTQDGYDQDEVDFFLDEVAETIARLTKEKTELAAQLQEARARITELENAAPQVVTTAQTATEADHTANFAAVDSAPRSDDAENATGMLALAQRLHDEYIADGKSESERMISEAEAERSRIIAEAEEVHNRTITKLEEERSVMERKIAELREFERDYRSRLKNYLESLLNNVENTNNQI
;
A
#
# COMPACT_ATOMS: atom_id res chain seq x y z
N MET A 1 28.52 -3.44 -5.11
CA MET A 1 28.14 -3.72 -3.71
C MET A 1 27.21 -4.92 -3.73
N ALA A 2 27.54 -6.00 -3.02
CA ALA A 2 26.60 -7.10 -2.84
C ALA A 2 25.39 -6.56 -2.06
N MET A 3 24.19 -6.70 -2.60
CA MET A 3 22.97 -6.30 -1.91
C MET A 3 22.64 -7.36 -0.87
N LEU A 4 22.29 -6.91 0.32
CA LEU A 4 21.89 -7.76 1.43
C LEU A 4 20.67 -8.58 1.02
N THR A 5 20.74 -9.90 1.18
CA THR A 5 19.60 -10.79 0.92
C THR A 5 18.79 -11.01 2.19
N GLU A 6 17.54 -11.44 2.06
CA GLU A 6 16.69 -11.84 3.20
C GLU A 6 17.42 -12.82 4.13
N HIS A 7 18.10 -13.81 3.55
CA HIS A 7 18.85 -14.82 4.28
C HIS A 7 20.05 -14.25 5.06
N ASP A 8 20.66 -13.17 4.57
CA ASP A 8 21.78 -12.51 5.25
C ASP A 8 21.31 -11.74 6.49
N VAL A 9 20.09 -11.21 6.49
CA VAL A 9 19.50 -10.50 7.63
C VAL A 9 19.11 -11.50 8.72
N VAL A 10 18.43 -12.59 8.34
CA VAL A 10 17.94 -13.61 9.28
C VAL A 10 19.11 -14.36 9.96
N ASN A 11 20.23 -14.56 9.26
CA ASN A 11 21.41 -15.19 9.83
C ASN A 11 22.36 -14.22 10.55
N MET A 12 22.02 -12.93 10.63
CA MET A 12 22.88 -11.95 11.27
C MET A 12 22.89 -12.18 12.79
N ARG A 13 24.08 -12.33 13.37
CA ARG A 13 24.27 -12.44 14.81
C ARG A 13 25.07 -11.25 15.32
N PHE A 14 24.44 -10.44 16.17
CA PHE A 14 25.11 -9.35 16.86
C PHE A 14 25.97 -9.87 18.02
N LYS A 15 27.05 -9.16 18.32
CA LYS A 15 27.91 -9.46 19.48
C LYS A 15 27.22 -8.93 20.74
N GLU A 16 27.22 -9.73 21.80
CA GLU A 16 26.70 -9.29 23.09
C GLU A 16 27.51 -8.07 23.61
N PRO A 17 26.82 -7.02 24.09
CA PRO A 17 27.50 -5.83 24.59
C PRO A 17 28.31 -6.15 25.86
N ALA A 18 29.49 -5.54 25.99
CA ALA A 18 30.37 -5.76 27.15
C ALA A 18 29.86 -5.10 28.45
N SER A 19 28.79 -4.30 28.37
CA SER A 19 28.20 -3.55 29.48
C SER A 19 26.68 -3.73 29.48
N THR A 20 26.10 -3.96 30.67
CA THR A 20 24.65 -4.18 30.85
C THR A 20 23.82 -2.89 30.72
N GLN A 21 24.48 -1.71 30.63
CA GLN A 21 23.81 -0.41 30.57
C GLN A 21 23.74 0.20 29.16
N ASP A 22 24.53 -0.29 28.21
CA ASP A 22 24.59 0.25 26.85
C ASP A 22 24.44 -0.90 25.85
N GLY A 23 23.22 -1.10 25.34
CA GLY A 23 22.89 -2.12 24.36
C GLY A 23 21.45 -1.96 23.86
N TYR A 24 21.19 -2.43 22.65
CA TYR A 24 19.82 -2.58 22.17
C TYR A 24 19.20 -3.83 22.80
N ASP A 25 17.89 -3.78 23.05
CA ASP A 25 17.14 -4.95 23.51
C ASP A 25 17.16 -6.02 22.41
N GLN A 26 17.54 -7.25 22.76
CA GLN A 26 17.69 -8.32 21.78
C GLN A 26 16.34 -8.69 21.14
N ASP A 27 15.25 -8.70 21.90
CA ASP A 27 13.94 -9.06 21.40
C ASP A 27 13.40 -7.97 20.45
N GLU A 28 13.68 -6.70 20.75
CA GLU A 28 13.34 -5.56 19.87
C GLU A 28 14.14 -5.58 18.56
N VAL A 29 15.44 -5.90 18.64
CA VAL A 29 16.30 -6.05 17.47
C VAL A 29 15.83 -7.23 16.62
N ASP A 30 15.55 -8.39 17.22
CA ASP A 30 15.08 -9.57 16.49
C ASP A 30 13.74 -9.29 15.77
N PHE A 31 12.80 -8.59 16.41
CA PHE A 31 11.54 -8.16 15.79
C PHE A 31 11.77 -7.22 14.59
N PHE A 32 12.67 -6.25 14.73
CA PHE A 32 12.98 -5.32 13.64
C PHE A 32 13.68 -6.02 12.47
N LEU A 33 14.55 -7.01 12.74
CA LEU A 33 15.19 -7.79 11.68
C LEU A 33 14.20 -8.62 10.87
N ASP A 34 13.17 -9.18 11.51
CA ASP A 34 12.10 -9.90 10.81
C ASP A 34 11.36 -8.97 9.83
N GLU A 35 11.00 -7.76 10.26
CA GLU A 35 10.33 -6.75 9.41
C GLU A 35 11.23 -6.29 8.25
N VAL A 36 12.53 -6.12 8.50
CA VAL A 36 13.51 -5.78 7.46
C VAL A 36 13.68 -6.92 6.47
N ALA A 37 13.74 -8.17 6.93
CA ALA A 37 13.84 -9.34 6.08
C ALA A 37 12.63 -9.48 5.16
N GLU A 38 11.41 -9.32 5.69
CA GLU A 38 10.17 -9.33 4.92
C GLU A 38 10.17 -8.22 3.86
N THR A 39 10.60 -7.01 4.23
CA THR A 39 10.67 -5.88 3.31
C THR A 39 11.66 -6.13 2.17
N ILE A 40 12.83 -6.71 2.46
CA ILE A 40 13.83 -7.06 1.44
C ILE A 40 13.31 -8.16 0.52
N ALA A 41 12.62 -9.17 1.06
CA ALA A 41 12.01 -10.22 0.26
C ALA A 41 10.97 -9.65 -0.72
N ARG A 42 10.10 -8.77 -0.22
CA ARG A 42 9.11 -8.06 -1.03
C ARG A 42 9.76 -7.22 -2.13
N LEU A 43 10.72 -6.36 -1.80
CA LEU A 43 11.42 -5.52 -2.77
C LEU A 43 12.17 -6.34 -3.82
N THR A 44 12.75 -7.47 -3.42
CA THR A 44 13.44 -8.38 -4.34
C THR A 44 12.47 -9.03 -5.31
N LYS A 45 11.29 -9.46 -4.82
CA LYS A 45 10.21 -10.01 -5.65
C LYS A 45 9.65 -8.97 -6.62
N GLU A 46 9.38 -7.75 -6.16
CA GLU A 46 8.94 -6.66 -7.04
C GLU A 46 9.98 -6.34 -8.12
N LYS A 47 11.27 -6.32 -7.76
CA LYS A 47 12.34 -6.09 -8.74
C LYS A 47 12.43 -7.21 -9.78
N THR A 48 12.26 -8.47 -9.39
CA THR A 48 12.30 -9.59 -10.34
C THR A 48 11.06 -9.58 -11.25
N GLU A 49 9.88 -9.26 -10.71
CA GLU A 49 8.65 -9.07 -11.49
C GLU A 49 8.77 -7.91 -12.49
N LEU A 50 9.27 -6.74 -12.06
CA LEU A 50 9.51 -5.60 -12.96
C LEU A 50 10.55 -5.94 -14.04
N ALA A 51 11.62 -6.65 -13.68
CA ALA A 51 12.61 -7.07 -14.65
C ALA A 51 12.02 -8.03 -15.70
N ALA A 52 11.14 -8.95 -15.28
CA ALA A 52 10.41 -9.84 -16.18
C ALA A 52 9.46 -9.07 -17.11
N GLN A 53 8.69 -8.12 -16.57
CA GLN A 53 7.79 -7.27 -17.35
C GLN A 53 8.55 -6.42 -18.39
N LEU A 54 9.71 -5.85 -18.01
CA LEU A 54 10.55 -5.11 -18.95
C LEU A 54 11.13 -6.03 -20.04
N GLN A 55 11.50 -7.26 -19.70
CA GLN A 55 11.97 -8.23 -20.67
C GLN A 55 10.86 -8.64 -21.64
N GLU A 56 9.63 -8.86 -21.16
CA GLU A 56 8.47 -9.16 -21.98
C GLU A 56 8.10 -7.99 -22.89
N ALA A 57 8.06 -6.76 -22.34
CA ALA A 57 7.81 -5.55 -23.13
C ALA A 57 8.88 -5.37 -24.21
N ARG A 58 10.15 -5.60 -23.89
CA ARG A 58 11.24 -5.57 -24.86
C ARG A 58 11.11 -6.67 -25.90
N ALA A 59 10.75 -7.90 -25.51
CA ALA A 59 10.51 -8.99 -26.44
C ALA A 59 9.35 -8.64 -27.39
N ARG A 60 8.27 -8.05 -26.87
CA ARG A 60 7.13 -7.61 -27.67
C ARG A 60 7.50 -6.49 -28.65
N ILE A 61 8.35 -5.55 -28.23
CA ILE A 61 8.90 -4.53 -29.12
C ILE A 61 9.74 -5.19 -30.21
N THR A 62 10.63 -6.13 -29.88
CA THR A 62 11.44 -6.83 -30.89
C THR A 62 10.60 -7.70 -31.83
N GLU A 63 9.50 -8.29 -31.36
CA GLU A 63 8.55 -9.01 -32.22
C GLU A 63 7.82 -8.07 -33.17
N LEU A 64 7.41 -6.89 -32.70
CA LEU A 64 6.79 -5.86 -33.55
C LEU A 64 7.80 -5.29 -34.55
N GLU A 65 9.06 -5.11 -34.15
CA GLU A 65 10.17 -4.71 -35.04
C GLU A 65 10.53 -5.81 -36.04
N ASN A 66 10.53 -7.08 -35.64
CA ASN A 66 10.81 -8.24 -36.51
C ASN A 66 9.59 -8.71 -37.32
N ALA A 67 8.37 -8.26 -36.98
CA ALA A 67 7.19 -8.33 -37.84
C ALA A 67 7.15 -7.16 -38.83
N ALA A 68 8.04 -6.16 -38.68
CA ALA A 68 8.20 -5.04 -39.61
C ALA A 68 9.18 -5.22 -40.79
N PRO A 69 9.79 -6.38 -41.14
CA PRO A 69 10.53 -6.53 -42.39
C PRO A 69 9.60 -6.89 -43.55
N GLN A 70 8.51 -6.12 -43.71
CA GLN A 70 7.80 -5.91 -44.98
C GLN A 70 7.19 -4.50 -45.03
N VAL A 71 7.81 -3.45 -44.46
CA VAL A 71 7.61 -2.04 -44.90
C VAL A 71 8.72 -1.13 -44.35
N VAL A 72 9.99 -1.39 -44.69
CA VAL A 72 11.03 -0.34 -44.62
C VAL A 72 12.19 -0.70 -45.55
N THR A 73 11.99 -0.49 -46.85
CA THR A 73 13.09 0.06 -47.65
C THR A 73 13.12 1.56 -47.39
N THR A 74 14.30 2.03 -46.97
CA THR A 74 14.76 3.42 -46.85
C THR A 74 14.31 4.22 -45.61
N ALA A 75 15.12 4.18 -44.55
CA ALA A 75 15.56 5.38 -43.81
C ALA A 75 16.56 5.05 -42.67
N GLN A 76 17.84 4.93 -43.03
CA GLN A 76 19.00 5.26 -42.19
C GLN A 76 19.81 6.24 -43.06
N THR A 77 20.33 7.40 -42.66
CA THR A 77 20.83 7.90 -41.37
C THR A 77 21.04 9.43 -41.52
N ALA A 78 20.85 10.17 -40.44
CA ALA A 78 21.51 11.43 -40.02
C ALA A 78 22.06 12.42 -41.08
N THR A 79 21.60 13.67 -41.01
CA THR A 79 22.46 14.86 -41.17
C THR A 79 21.87 16.08 -40.46
N GLU A 80 22.70 16.71 -39.63
CA GLU A 80 22.54 18.07 -39.16
C GLU A 80 22.40 19.05 -40.34
N ALA A 81 21.58 20.07 -40.07
CA ALA A 81 21.68 21.45 -40.53
C ALA A 81 21.86 21.76 -42.03
N ASP A 82 21.03 22.73 -42.44
CA ASP A 82 21.17 23.56 -43.62
C ASP A 82 20.73 22.89 -44.93
N HIS A 83 19.49 23.19 -45.33
CA HIS A 83 19.31 24.10 -46.45
C HIS A 83 17.82 24.33 -46.73
N THR A 84 17.53 25.63 -46.86
CA THR A 84 16.44 26.18 -47.68
C THR A 84 15.03 25.89 -47.22
N ALA A 85 14.45 26.93 -46.61
CA ALA A 85 13.06 27.33 -46.85
C ALA A 85 12.70 27.09 -48.32
N ASN A 86 12.03 25.98 -48.59
CA ASN A 86 11.28 25.79 -49.82
C ASN A 86 9.84 25.55 -49.40
N PHE A 87 9.19 26.64 -48.99
CA PHE A 87 7.75 26.78 -49.14
C PHE A 87 7.47 26.81 -50.65
N ALA A 88 7.54 25.63 -51.27
CA ALA A 88 6.92 25.42 -52.56
C ALA A 88 5.42 25.52 -52.31
N ALA A 89 4.91 26.74 -52.45
CA ALA A 89 3.51 27.02 -52.62
C ALA A 89 3.01 26.08 -53.73
N VAL A 90 2.33 25.02 -53.30
CA VAL A 90 1.39 24.31 -54.16
C VAL A 90 0.19 25.24 -54.27
N ASP A 91 0.34 26.26 -55.13
CA ASP A 91 -0.79 26.97 -55.73
C ASP A 91 -1.41 26.00 -56.75
N SER A 92 -2.09 24.98 -56.22
CA SER A 92 -3.15 24.31 -56.94
C SER A 92 -4.37 25.17 -56.72
N ALA A 93 -4.66 26.06 -57.67
CA ALA A 93 -5.93 26.77 -57.72
C ALA A 93 -7.07 25.80 -57.38
N PRO A 94 -7.99 26.15 -56.47
CA PRO A 94 -9.05 25.24 -56.06
C PRO A 94 -9.88 24.92 -57.30
N ARG A 95 -9.83 23.66 -57.72
CA ARG A 95 -10.96 23.12 -58.49
C ARG A 95 -12.15 23.25 -57.55
N SER A 96 -13.19 23.96 -57.97
CA SER A 96 -14.40 24.19 -57.17
C SER A 96 -14.98 22.88 -56.61
N ASP A 97 -14.80 21.77 -57.34
CA ASP A 97 -15.22 20.43 -56.92
C ASP A 97 -14.42 19.87 -55.73
N ASP A 98 -13.13 20.20 -55.56
CA ASP A 98 -12.31 19.74 -54.43
C ASP A 98 -12.64 20.51 -53.14
N ALA A 99 -13.02 21.79 -53.25
CA ALA A 99 -13.43 22.61 -52.11
C ALA A 99 -14.80 22.20 -51.53
N GLU A 100 -15.73 21.80 -52.39
CA GLU A 100 -17.05 21.27 -52.00
C GLU A 100 -16.94 19.89 -51.35
N ASN A 101 -16.06 19.02 -51.86
CA ASN A 101 -15.79 17.72 -51.23
C ASN A 101 -15.03 17.85 -49.89
N ALA A 102 -14.07 18.78 -49.80
CA ALA A 102 -13.34 19.06 -48.56
C ALA A 102 -14.27 19.61 -47.46
N THR A 103 -15.22 20.49 -47.81
CA THR A 103 -16.20 21.01 -46.86
C THR A 103 -17.20 19.94 -46.40
N GLY A 104 -17.62 19.03 -47.28
CA GLY A 104 -18.42 17.86 -46.90
C GLY A 104 -17.66 16.91 -45.95
N MET A 105 -16.36 16.69 -46.19
CA MET A 105 -15.52 15.87 -45.32
C MET A 105 -15.29 16.52 -43.96
N LEU A 106 -15.11 17.84 -43.89
CA LEU A 106 -15.00 18.59 -42.64
C LEU A 106 -16.30 18.54 -41.83
N ALA A 107 -17.46 18.67 -42.48
CA ALA A 107 -18.76 18.56 -41.81
C ALA A 107 -19.00 17.15 -41.25
N LEU A 108 -18.59 16.11 -42.00
CA LEU A 108 -18.64 14.73 -41.52
C LEU A 108 -17.68 14.51 -40.34
N ALA A 109 -16.45 15.02 -40.43
CA ALA A 109 -15.46 14.92 -39.37
C ALA A 109 -15.92 15.62 -38.09
N GLN A 110 -16.54 16.81 -38.19
CA GLN A 110 -17.08 17.53 -37.04
C GLN A 110 -18.23 16.75 -36.39
N ARG A 111 -19.14 16.17 -37.19
CA ARG A 111 -20.22 15.33 -36.65
C ARG A 111 -19.70 14.09 -35.92
N LEU A 112 -18.73 13.39 -36.51
CA LEU A 112 -18.09 12.23 -35.89
C LEU A 112 -17.37 12.63 -34.59
N HIS A 113 -16.70 13.77 -34.59
CA HIS A 113 -16.07 14.30 -33.39
C HIS A 113 -17.07 14.60 -32.28
N ASP A 114 -18.19 15.25 -32.60
CA ASP A 114 -19.25 15.56 -31.63
C ASP A 114 -19.89 14.28 -31.06
N GLU A 115 -20.05 13.25 -31.89
CA GLU A 115 -20.50 11.90 -31.48
C GLU A 115 -19.49 11.25 -30.52
N TYR A 116 -18.20 11.23 -30.87
CA TYR A 116 -17.14 10.72 -29.97
C TYR A 116 -17.06 11.49 -28.65
N ILE A 117 -17.30 12.80 -28.65
CA ILE A 117 -17.36 13.58 -27.41
C ILE A 117 -18.58 13.18 -26.57
N ALA A 118 -19.74 12.97 -27.20
CA ALA A 118 -20.94 12.54 -26.49
C ALA A 118 -20.75 11.15 -25.86
N ASP A 119 -20.20 10.21 -26.64
CA ASP A 119 -19.90 8.85 -26.17
C ASP A 119 -18.85 8.87 -25.05
N GLY A 120 -17.79 9.65 -25.20
CA GLY A 120 -16.76 9.80 -24.18
C GLY A 120 -17.30 10.39 -22.88
N LYS A 121 -18.22 11.36 -22.95
CA LYS A 121 -18.90 11.91 -21.78
C LYS A 121 -19.82 10.88 -21.11
N SER A 122 -20.60 10.14 -21.90
CA SER A 122 -21.50 9.10 -21.39
C SER A 122 -20.71 7.99 -20.68
N GLU A 123 -19.63 7.50 -21.29
CA GLU A 123 -18.77 6.49 -20.66
C GLU A 123 -18.07 7.03 -19.42
N SER A 124 -17.59 8.28 -19.45
CA SER A 124 -17.00 8.91 -18.26
C SER A 124 -18.01 9.03 -17.12
N GLU A 125 -19.25 9.45 -17.39
CA GLU A 125 -20.29 9.57 -16.37
C GLU A 125 -20.68 8.19 -15.81
N ARG A 126 -20.75 7.18 -16.67
CA ARG A 126 -20.94 5.78 -16.25
C ARG A 126 -19.82 5.32 -15.32
N MET A 127 -18.55 5.52 -15.70
CA MET A 127 -17.39 5.15 -14.87
C MET A 127 -17.35 5.90 -13.55
N ILE A 128 -17.66 7.21 -13.56
CA ILE A 128 -17.71 8.02 -12.34
C ILE A 128 -18.79 7.49 -11.40
N SER A 129 -19.99 7.20 -11.91
CA SER A 129 -21.09 6.67 -11.09
C SER A 129 -20.77 5.30 -10.48
N GLU A 130 -20.09 4.42 -11.24
CA GLU A 130 -19.63 3.12 -10.77
C GLU A 130 -18.54 3.27 -9.70
N ALA A 131 -17.57 4.15 -9.92
CA ALA A 131 -16.51 4.43 -8.95
C ALA A 131 -17.04 5.08 -7.67
N GLU A 132 -18.04 5.97 -7.77
CA GLU A 132 -18.72 6.56 -6.61
C GLU A 132 -19.52 5.52 -5.83
N ALA A 133 -20.24 4.64 -6.53
CA ALA A 133 -20.96 3.53 -5.91
C ALA A 133 -20.00 2.61 -5.15
N GLU A 134 -18.90 2.18 -5.77
CA GLU A 134 -17.93 1.30 -5.12
C GLU A 134 -17.20 2.00 -3.96
N ARG A 135 -16.84 3.28 -4.12
CA ARG A 135 -16.30 4.10 -3.01
C ARG A 135 -17.26 4.12 -1.84
N SER A 136 -18.54 4.40 -2.09
CA SER A 136 -19.55 4.46 -1.02
C SER A 136 -19.72 3.13 -0.31
N ARG A 137 -19.63 2.02 -1.04
CA ARG A 137 -19.67 0.66 -0.51
C ARG A 137 -18.46 0.37 0.39
N ILE A 138 -17.25 0.69 -0.07
CA ILE A 138 -16.02 0.49 0.71
C ILE A 138 -16.05 1.32 1.99
N ILE A 139 -16.52 2.57 1.92
CA ILE A 139 -16.65 3.43 3.11
C ILE A 139 -17.65 2.82 4.09
N ALA A 140 -18.83 2.39 3.62
CA ALA A 140 -19.84 1.77 4.48
C ALA A 140 -19.33 0.48 5.15
N GLU A 141 -18.62 -0.37 4.41
CA GLU A 141 -18.00 -1.58 4.97
C GLU A 141 -16.90 -1.24 5.99
N ALA A 142 -16.05 -0.26 5.69
CA ALA A 142 -15.02 0.20 6.62
C ALA A 142 -15.62 0.76 7.91
N GLU A 143 -16.69 1.56 7.81
CA GLU A 143 -17.42 2.09 8.96
C GLU A 143 -18.09 0.97 9.77
N GLU A 144 -18.67 -0.04 9.12
CA GLU A 144 -19.26 -1.19 9.81
C GLU A 144 -18.19 -1.99 10.58
N VAL A 145 -17.08 -2.30 9.92
CA VAL A 145 -15.96 -3.01 10.54
C VAL A 145 -15.39 -2.19 11.70
N HIS A 146 -15.21 -0.88 11.51
CA HIS A 146 -14.74 0.03 12.56
C HIS A 146 -15.68 0.05 13.77
N ASN A 147 -16.98 0.25 13.55
CA ASN A 147 -17.95 0.28 14.64
C ASN A 147 -18.00 -1.06 15.39
N ARG A 148 -17.89 -2.18 14.65
CA ARG A 148 -17.83 -3.52 15.23
C ARG A 148 -16.56 -3.73 16.08
N THR A 149 -15.40 -3.29 15.61
CA THR A 149 -14.16 -3.43 16.38
C THR A 149 -14.15 -2.54 17.61
N ILE A 150 -14.65 -1.31 17.51
CA ILE A 150 -14.81 -0.40 18.65
C ILE A 150 -15.75 -1.01 19.69
N THR A 151 -16.91 -1.52 19.29
CA THR A 151 -17.86 -2.13 20.22
C THR A 151 -17.24 -3.33 20.94
N LYS A 152 -16.50 -4.20 20.23
CA LYS A 152 -15.77 -5.31 20.85
C LYS A 152 -14.72 -4.85 21.85
N LEU A 153 -13.93 -3.84 21.49
CA LEU A 153 -12.89 -3.28 22.38
C LEU A 153 -13.52 -2.63 23.62
N GLU A 154 -14.66 -1.96 23.49
CA GLU A 154 -15.40 -1.38 24.62
C GLU A 154 -15.96 -2.47 25.55
N GLU A 155 -16.50 -3.56 24.99
CA GLU A 155 -16.95 -4.73 25.76
C GLU A 155 -15.78 -5.37 26.52
N GLU A 156 -14.67 -5.65 25.84
CA GLU A 156 -13.46 -6.22 26.45
C GLU A 156 -12.90 -5.30 27.55
N ARG A 157 -12.82 -4.00 27.28
CA ARG A 157 -12.42 -3.00 28.27
C ARG A 157 -13.34 -3.05 29.50
N SER A 158 -14.66 -3.10 29.31
CA SER A 158 -15.62 -3.17 30.43
C SER A 158 -15.48 -4.44 31.26
N VAL A 159 -15.11 -5.57 30.63
CA VAL A 159 -14.85 -6.84 31.31
C VAL A 159 -13.56 -6.73 32.13
N MET A 160 -12.50 -6.18 31.54
CA MET A 160 -11.21 -5.99 32.22
C MET A 160 -11.35 -5.02 33.39
N GLU A 161 -12.07 -3.91 33.23
CA GLU A 161 -12.33 -2.95 34.31
C GLU A 161 -13.10 -3.59 35.48
N ARG A 162 -14.12 -4.41 35.18
CA ARG A 162 -14.82 -5.19 36.20
C ARG A 162 -13.90 -6.17 36.91
N LYS A 163 -13.02 -6.86 36.18
CA LYS A 163 -12.07 -7.81 36.79
C LYS A 163 -11.04 -7.11 37.68
N ILE A 164 -10.57 -5.93 37.27
CA ILE A 164 -9.68 -5.09 38.09
C ILE A 164 -10.39 -4.68 39.39
N ALA A 165 -11.65 -4.26 39.32
CA ALA A 165 -12.42 -3.89 40.51
C ALA A 165 -12.59 -5.10 41.46
N GLU A 166 -12.94 -6.27 40.92
CA GLU A 166 -13.07 -7.52 41.69
C GLU A 166 -11.75 -7.91 42.37
N LEU A 167 -10.61 -7.82 41.66
CA LEU A 167 -9.29 -8.13 42.23
C LEU A 167 -8.88 -7.15 43.33
N ARG A 168 -9.20 -5.86 43.17
CA ARG A 168 -8.93 -4.85 44.20
C ARG A 168 -9.76 -5.08 45.47
N GLU A 169 -11.02 -5.46 45.31
CA GLU A 169 -11.88 -5.81 46.44
C GLU A 169 -11.38 -7.09 47.12
N PHE A 170 -11.04 -8.12 46.35
CA PHE A 170 -10.45 -9.35 46.85
C PHE A 170 -9.16 -9.09 47.63
N GLU A 171 -8.26 -8.25 47.12
CA GLU A 171 -7.03 -7.88 47.81
C GLU A 171 -7.31 -7.17 49.13
N ARG A 172 -8.22 -6.19 49.14
CA ARG A 172 -8.60 -5.45 50.34
C ARG A 172 -9.15 -6.40 51.40
N ASP A 173 -10.07 -7.28 51.01
CA ASP A 173 -10.71 -8.22 51.91
C ASP A 173 -9.71 -9.28 52.41
N TYR A 174 -8.82 -9.77 51.55
CA TYR A 174 -7.75 -10.69 51.94
C TYR A 174 -6.79 -10.06 52.95
N ARG A 175 -6.34 -8.82 52.70
CA ARG A 175 -5.49 -8.07 53.64
C ARG A 175 -6.19 -7.86 54.98
N SER A 176 -7.49 -7.52 54.97
CA SER A 176 -8.28 -7.37 56.21
C SER A 176 -8.41 -8.68 56.97
N ARG A 177 -8.73 -9.79 56.29
CA ARG A 177 -8.82 -11.13 56.91
C ARG A 177 -7.47 -11.57 57.50
N LEU A 178 -6.37 -11.35 56.78
CA LEU A 178 -5.03 -11.68 57.26
C LEU A 178 -4.66 -10.85 58.49
N LYS A 179 -4.95 -9.54 58.48
CA LYS A 179 -4.74 -8.66 59.63
C LYS A 179 -5.51 -9.16 60.86
N ASN A 180 -6.81 -9.42 60.72
CA ASN A 180 -7.64 -9.90 61.82
C ASN A 180 -7.17 -11.27 62.35
N TYR A 181 -6.73 -12.17 61.46
CA TYR A 181 -6.16 -13.47 61.85
C TYR A 181 -4.89 -13.31 62.68
N LEU A 182 -3.97 -12.44 62.24
CA LEU A 182 -2.73 -12.16 62.96
C LEU A 182 -2.99 -11.47 64.31
N GLU A 183 -3.92 -10.50 64.36
CA GLU A 183 -4.34 -9.86 65.63
C GLU A 183 -4.96 -10.87 66.60
N SER A 184 -5.80 -11.79 66.10
CA SER A 184 -6.36 -12.86 66.93
C SER A 184 -5.28 -13.81 67.45
N LEU A 185 -4.26 -14.12 66.65
CA LEU A 185 -3.15 -14.98 67.05
C LEU A 185 -2.28 -14.29 68.11
N LEU A 186 -2.01 -13.00 67.95
CA LEU A 186 -1.29 -12.18 68.93
C LEU A 186 -2.05 -12.13 70.26
N ASN A 187 -3.35 -11.80 70.22
CA ASN A 187 -4.20 -11.74 71.42
C ASN A 187 -4.25 -13.09 72.15
N ASN A 188 -4.23 -14.22 71.44
CA ASN A 188 -4.20 -15.54 72.05
C ASN A 188 -2.88 -15.79 72.81
N VAL A 189 -1.75 -15.40 72.22
CA VAL A 189 -0.42 -15.50 72.86
C VAL A 189 -0.34 -14.61 74.11
N GLU A 190 -0.81 -13.37 74.03
CA GLU A 190 -0.84 -12.44 75.17
C GLU A 190 -1.73 -12.96 76.32
N ASN A 191 -2.91 -13.47 75.99
CA ASN A 191 -3.81 -14.05 76.98
C ASN A 191 -3.24 -15.31 77.63
N THR A 192 -2.54 -16.15 76.87
CA THR A 192 -1.86 -17.34 77.40
C THR A 192 -0.73 -16.94 78.36
N ASN A 193 0.01 -15.89 78.04
CA ASN A 193 1.12 -15.40 78.87
C ASN A 193 0.63 -14.76 80.19
N ASN A 194 -0.57 -14.16 80.20
CA ASN A 194 -1.18 -13.58 81.40
C ASN A 194 -1.82 -14.61 82.36
N GLN A 195 -1.86 -15.89 82.00
CA GLN A 195 -2.41 -16.97 82.84
C GLN A 195 -1.34 -17.81 83.56
N ILE A 196 -0.05 -17.48 83.38
CA ILE A 196 1.10 -18.12 84.04
C ILE A 196 1.70 -17.13 85.05
#